data_AF-A0A9E2FHS6-F1
#
_entry.id   AF-A0A9E2FHS6-F1
#
_cell.length_a   1.000
_cell.length_b   1.000
_cell.length_c   1.000
_cell.angle_alpha   90.00
_cell.angle_beta   90.00
_cell.angle_gamma   90.00
#
_symmetry.space_group_name_H-M   'P 1'
#
loop_
_entity.id
_entity.type
_entity.pdbx_description
1 polymer ?
#
loop_
_entity_poly.entity_id
_entity_poly.type
_entity_poly.pdbx_seq_one_letter_code
_entity_poly.pdbx_strand_id
1 'polypeptide(L)'
;LTPGLKNEGLARDIVRNVQNLRKDAGLDIADRINLSLVTESGSLRAAIDQCGDYICDETLAIELVSSPMSGVAASTDVKIDGEQLRIALIKP
;
A
#
# COMPACT_ATOMS: atom_id res chain seq x y z
N LEU A 1 -21.18 7.45 6.23
CA LEU A 1 -20.03 7.58 5.31
C LEU A 1 -20.50 7.17 3.92
N THR A 2 -20.32 8.00 2.90
CA THR A 2 -20.50 7.55 1.51
C THR A 2 -19.44 6.48 1.21
N PRO A 3 -19.67 5.56 0.25
CA PRO A 3 -18.68 4.55 -0.11
C PRO A 3 -17.29 5.14 -0.43
N GLY A 4 -17.25 6.28 -1.13
CA GLY A 4 -16.00 6.98 -1.47
C GLY A 4 -15.23 7.49 -0.24
N LEU A 5 -15.93 8.13 0.72
CA LEU A 5 -15.28 8.63 1.95
C LEU A 5 -14.69 7.51 2.82
N LYS A 6 -15.31 6.31 2.82
CA LYS A 6 -14.75 5.16 3.51
C LYS A 6 -13.46 4.69 2.84
N ASN A 7 -13.46 4.60 1.52
CA ASN A 7 -12.30 4.15 0.74
C ASN A 7 -11.13 5.11 0.83
N GLU A 8 -11.37 6.43 0.83
CA GLU A 8 -10.33 7.43 1.11
C GLU A 8 -9.69 7.24 2.49
N GLY A 9 -10.50 6.95 3.52
CA GLY A 9 -10.01 6.67 4.87
C GLY A 9 -9.08 5.45 4.90
N LEU A 10 -9.50 4.36 4.28
CA LEU A 10 -8.69 3.14 4.15
C LEU A 10 -7.41 3.41 3.35
N ALA A 11 -7.48 4.16 2.25
CA ALA A 11 -6.32 4.52 1.44
C ALA A 11 -5.29 5.33 2.25
N ARG A 12 -5.73 6.28 3.09
CA ARG A 12 -4.83 7.03 3.99
C ARG A 12 -4.12 6.11 4.99
N ASP A 13 -4.83 5.14 5.54
CA ASP A 13 -4.22 4.14 6.43
C ASP A 13 -3.23 3.24 5.69
N ILE A 14 -3.52 2.85 4.45
CA ILE A 14 -2.58 2.10 3.60
C ILE A 14 -1.32 2.92 3.38
N VAL A 15 -1.45 4.17 2.91
CA VAL A 15 -0.32 5.09 2.68
C VAL A 15 0.56 5.21 3.93
N ARG A 16 -0.05 5.39 5.11
CA ARG A 16 0.69 5.46 6.38
C ARG A 16 1.55 4.21 6.62
N ASN A 17 0.99 3.02 6.41
CA ASN A 17 1.72 1.77 6.61
C ASN A 17 2.81 1.55 5.55
N VAL A 18 2.58 1.92 4.30
CA VAL A 18 3.61 1.88 3.25
C VAL A 18 4.77 2.81 3.59
N GLN A 19 4.48 4.03 4.05
CA GLN A 19 5.52 4.99 4.43
C GLN A 19 6.35 4.53 5.63
N ASN A 20 5.70 3.90 6.62
CA ASN A 20 6.41 3.26 7.72
C ASN A 20 7.34 2.15 7.20
N LEU A 21 6.85 1.28 6.31
CA LEU A 21 7.67 0.22 5.72
C LEU A 21 8.87 0.79 4.93
N ARG A 22 8.68 1.87 4.17
CA ARG A 22 9.77 2.56 3.45
C ARG A 22 10.86 3.02 4.42
N LYS A 23 10.46 3.64 5.53
CA LYS A 23 11.38 4.10 6.58
C LYS A 23 12.10 2.93 7.24
N ASP A 24 11.37 1.88 7.62
CA ASP A 24 11.93 0.71 8.30
C ASP A 24 12.90 -0.08 7.39
N ALA A 25 12.66 -0.05 6.08
CA ALA A 25 13.55 -0.60 5.06
C ALA A 25 14.74 0.30 4.72
N GLY A 26 14.86 1.47 5.37
CA GLY A 26 16.00 2.39 5.19
C GLY A 26 16.02 3.10 3.84
N LEU A 27 14.87 3.26 3.18
CA LEU A 27 14.78 4.01 1.92
C LEU A 27 14.92 5.51 2.16
N ASP A 28 15.55 6.18 1.21
CA ASP A 28 15.63 7.63 1.18
C ASP A 28 14.25 8.23 0.81
N ILE A 29 14.04 9.49 1.21
CA ILE A 29 12.76 10.19 1.00
C ILE A 29 12.36 10.29 -0.48
N ALA A 30 13.34 10.31 -1.39
CA ALA A 30 13.12 10.44 -2.82
C ALA A 30 13.09 9.08 -3.57
N ASP A 31 13.33 7.96 -2.86
CA ASP A 31 13.40 6.65 -3.50
C ASP A 31 12.04 6.26 -4.10
N ARG A 32 12.05 5.78 -5.34
CA ARG A 32 10.88 5.20 -6.01
C ARG A 32 10.78 3.72 -5.67
N ILE A 33 9.56 3.17 -5.66
CA ILE A 33 9.32 1.75 -5.36
C ILE A 33 8.35 1.10 -6.32
N ASN A 34 8.45 -0.22 -6.47
CA ASN A 34 7.33 -1.03 -6.94
C ASN A 34 6.61 -1.56 -5.70
N LEU A 35 5.29 -1.39 -5.64
CA LEU A 35 4.47 -1.65 -4.47
C LEU A 35 3.51 -2.82 -4.76
N SER A 36 3.43 -3.75 -3.83
CA SER A 36 2.45 -4.84 -3.83
C SER A 36 1.56 -4.73 -2.61
N LEU A 37 0.24 -4.74 -2.84
CA LEU A 37 -0.80 -4.71 -1.83
C LEU A 37 -1.72 -5.92 -2.01
N VAL A 38 -1.55 -6.94 -1.17
CA VAL A 38 -2.27 -8.22 -1.28
C VAL A 38 -3.23 -8.37 -0.11
N THR A 39 -4.50 -8.59 -0.40
CA THR A 39 -5.57 -8.76 0.60
C THR A 39 -6.68 -9.64 0.04
N GLU A 40 -7.31 -10.42 0.93
CA GLU A 40 -8.56 -11.14 0.65
C GLU A 40 -9.80 -10.27 0.94
N SER A 41 -9.61 -9.09 1.51
CA SER A 41 -10.70 -8.20 1.91
C SER A 41 -11.26 -7.41 0.74
N GLY A 42 -12.56 -7.55 0.48
CA GLY A 42 -13.23 -6.78 -0.56
C GLY A 42 -13.24 -5.26 -0.31
N SER A 43 -13.24 -4.83 0.95
CA SER A 43 -13.25 -3.41 1.31
C SER A 43 -11.89 -2.75 1.04
N LEU A 44 -10.80 -3.40 1.45
CA LEU A 44 -9.44 -2.94 1.14
C LEU A 44 -9.16 -3.00 -0.34
N ARG A 45 -9.61 -4.05 -1.05
CA ARG A 45 -9.46 -4.14 -2.50
C ARG A 45 -10.19 -3.00 -3.21
N ALA A 46 -11.43 -2.69 -2.83
CA ALA A 46 -12.15 -1.55 -3.38
C ALA A 46 -11.46 -0.21 -3.10
N ALA A 47 -10.83 -0.05 -1.93
CA ALA A 47 -10.05 1.15 -1.62
C ALA A 47 -8.77 1.26 -2.46
N ILE A 48 -8.05 0.14 -2.65
CA ILE A 48 -6.86 0.08 -3.52
C ILE A 48 -7.24 0.41 -4.96
N ASP A 49 -8.33 -0.18 -5.47
CA ASP A 49 -8.78 0.03 -6.85
C ASP A 49 -9.27 1.47 -7.09
N GLN A 50 -9.96 2.08 -6.11
CA GLN A 50 -10.49 3.44 -6.25
C GLN A 50 -9.48 4.55 -5.95
N CYS A 51 -8.47 4.27 -5.12
CA CYS A 51 -7.50 5.26 -4.66
C CYS A 51 -6.06 4.91 -5.04
N GLY A 52 -5.88 4.04 -6.05
CA GLY A 52 -4.56 3.55 -6.47
C GLY A 52 -3.59 4.66 -6.85
N ASP A 53 -4.06 5.65 -7.62
CA ASP A 53 -3.25 6.81 -8.02
C ASP A 53 -2.77 7.61 -6.80
N TYR A 54 -3.70 7.90 -5.87
CA TYR A 54 -3.37 8.58 -4.61
C TYR A 54 -2.35 7.79 -3.79
N ILE A 55 -2.51 6.47 -3.68
CA ILE A 55 -1.55 5.61 -2.96
C ILE A 55 -0.19 5.69 -3.64
N CYS A 56 -0.12 5.66 -4.96
CA CYS A 56 1.13 5.72 -5.71
C CYS A 56 1.83 7.06 -5.54
N ASP A 57 1.10 8.17 -5.71
CA ASP A 57 1.62 9.53 -5.58
C ASP A 57 2.19 9.77 -4.17
N GLU A 58 1.43 9.41 -3.14
CA GLU A 58 1.83 9.62 -1.75
C GLU A 58 2.96 8.70 -1.31
N THR A 59 3.19 7.56 -1.97
CA THR A 59 4.22 6.57 -1.57
C THR A 59 5.40 6.49 -2.52
N LEU A 60 5.42 7.37 -3.54
CA LEU A 60 6.38 7.35 -4.64
C LEU A 60 6.45 5.99 -5.35
N ALA A 61 5.34 5.25 -5.38
CA ALA A 61 5.26 4.00 -6.12
C ALA A 61 5.15 4.30 -7.62
N ILE A 62 5.96 3.62 -8.44
CA ILE A 62 5.90 3.73 -9.91
C ILE A 62 5.09 2.58 -10.53
N GLU A 63 4.84 1.54 -9.74
CA GLU A 63 4.01 0.40 -10.10
C GLU A 63 3.28 -0.08 -8.85
N LEU A 64 1.99 -0.39 -8.99
CA LEU A 64 1.15 -0.97 -7.95
C LEU A 64 0.52 -2.25 -8.47
N VAL A 65 0.74 -3.36 -7.77
CA VAL A 65 0.16 -4.67 -8.10
C VAL A 65 -0.60 -5.26 -6.92
N SER A 66 -1.65 -6.03 -7.21
CA SER A 66 -2.43 -6.76 -6.21
C SER A 66 -2.06 -8.23 -6.11
N SER A 67 -0.84 -8.59 -6.53
CA SER A 67 -0.30 -9.95 -6.47
C SER A 67 1.04 -9.97 -5.75
N PRO A 68 1.42 -11.11 -5.13
CA PRO A 68 2.73 -11.26 -4.52
C PRO A 68 3.85 -10.99 -5.51
N MET A 69 4.93 -10.36 -5.04
CA MET A 69 6.16 -10.13 -5.82
C MET A 69 7.29 -11.00 -5.29
N SER A 70 8.23 -11.38 -6.17
CA SER A 70 9.46 -12.07 -5.79
C SER A 70 10.61 -11.07 -5.65
N GLY A 71 11.60 -11.37 -4.79
CA GLY A 71 12.77 -10.49 -4.62
C GLY A 71 12.45 -9.17 -3.89
N VAL A 72 11.41 -9.15 -3.05
CA VAL A 72 11.01 -7.97 -2.29
C VAL A 72 12.14 -7.49 -1.38
N ALA A 73 12.35 -6.17 -1.35
CA ALA A 73 13.32 -5.54 -0.46
C ALA A 73 12.80 -5.53 0.98
N ALA A 74 11.49 -5.31 1.16
CA ALA A 74 10.84 -5.38 2.46
C ALA A 74 9.36 -5.76 2.32
N SER A 75 8.81 -6.37 3.36
CA SER A 75 7.38 -6.68 3.45
C SER A 75 6.88 -6.67 4.89
N THR A 76 5.61 -6.35 5.09
CA THR A 76 4.94 -6.41 6.38
C THR A 76 3.47 -6.81 6.22
N ASP A 77 2.90 -7.40 7.27
CA ASP A 77 1.48 -7.74 7.37
C ASP A 77 0.83 -6.81 8.40
N VAL A 78 -0.20 -6.07 7.99
CA VAL A 78 -0.89 -5.09 8.84
C VAL A 78 -2.40 -5.35 8.91
N LYS A 79 -3.03 -4.82 9.95
CA LYS A 79 -4.50 -4.78 10.06
C LYS A 79 -4.99 -3.35 9.90
N ILE A 80 -5.89 -3.13 8.95
CA ILE A 80 -6.55 -1.83 8.70
C ILE A 80 -8.05 -2.06 8.80
N ASP A 81 -8.72 -1.33 9.70
CA ASP A 81 -10.16 -1.52 10.00
C ASP A 81 -10.53 -3.00 10.31
N GLY A 82 -9.60 -3.74 10.94
CA GLY A 82 -9.75 -5.16 11.27
C GLY A 82 -9.42 -6.14 10.13
N GLU A 83 -9.22 -5.65 8.92
CA GLU A 83 -8.94 -6.43 7.71
C GLU A 83 -7.43 -6.58 7.47
N GLN A 84 -7.01 -7.74 6.96
CA GLN A 84 -5.58 -8.02 6.73
C GLN A 84 -5.10 -7.49 5.37
N LEU A 85 -3.94 -6.85 5.38
CA LEU A 85 -3.23 -6.40 4.19
C LEU A 85 -1.76 -6.78 4.29
N ARG A 86 -1.26 -7.51 3.30
CA ARG A 86 0.18 -7.67 3.08
C ARG A 86 0.68 -6.54 2.19
N ILE A 87 1.69 -5.84 2.68
CA ILE A 87 2.40 -4.78 1.97
C ILE A 87 3.80 -5.30 1.66
N ALA A 88 4.22 -5.21 0.40
CA ALA A 88 5.60 -5.51 0.02
C ALA A 88 6.11 -4.48 -0.98
N LEU A 89 7.40 -4.15 -0.91
CA LEU A 89 8.03 -3.20 -1.81
C LEU A 89 9.35 -3.71 -2.37
N ILE A 90 9.69 -3.25 -3.57
CA ILE A 90 11.00 -3.40 -4.21
C ILE A 90 11.51 -1.99 -4.50
N LYS A 91 12.78 -1.74 -4.20
CA LYS A 91 13.51 -0.58 -4.74
C LYS A 91 14.14 -1.04 -6.07
N PRO A 92 13.63 -0.58 -7.22
CA PRO A 92 14.16 -0.96 -8.53
C PRO A 92 15.57 -0.42 -8.77
#